data_AF-A0A8B3RQQ6-F1
#
_entry.id   AF-A0A8B3RQQ6-F1
#
_cell.length_a   1.000
_cell.length_b   1.000
_cell.length_c   1.000
_cell.angle_alpha   90.00
_cell.angle_beta   90.00
_cell.angle_gamma   90.00
#
_symmetry.space_group_name_H-M   'P 1'
#
loop_
_entity.id
_entity.type
_entity.pdbx_description
1 polymer ?
#
loop_
_entity_poly.entity_id
_entity_poly.type
_entity_poly.pdbx_seq_one_letter_code
_entity_poly.pdbx_strand_id
1 'polypeptide(L)'
;WSDTGKAVGASIIGSEYNPEKYGKRGRFKGIARNSESNFGFNVTLGTPNRLYVFESPVDLLSYWTMNPQLKNCMLAEMEGLKEQSVYKFMNNMIVSKGATPYEGIYLGIDNDPAGQRFFDNLSKLSYTDKEGSDVEFKRCVAHDLDIPKANIPIYSEAANQYQVDWRMIAATHKALTNFSPEGKTANAWDVQEFFSGEDFDLTLESQRVAQKLSEIELAPQQYDIPRLFQVQEGLDPIKLRGLHRKVSTYYEDYQNLGYRPTDALVKDWNDALQYQVFTLQEARLLEAVYQRNNEEEMKIIKDEQTKKYKALSLSQRQFEPFFEADSPAEAAMLVKNYGFQAVDKEDRQKYQTKRSPESKKETAWAMSR
;
A
#
# COMPACT_ATOMS: atom_id res chain seq x y z
N TRP A 1 -22.31 -3.06 -15.15
CA TRP A 1 -21.43 -4.04 -15.81
C TRP A 1 -21.81 -4.11 -17.26
N SER A 2 -20.85 -4.01 -18.20
CA SER A 2 -21.17 -4.03 -19.63
C SER A 2 -20.53 -5.22 -20.35
N ASP A 3 -21.35 -6.06 -20.97
CA ASP A 3 -20.90 -7.06 -21.93
C ASP A 3 -21.41 -6.67 -23.31
N THR A 4 -20.53 -6.60 -24.31
CA THR A 4 -20.87 -6.19 -25.69
C THR A 4 -21.74 -4.92 -25.80
N GLY A 5 -21.58 -3.96 -24.87
CA GLY A 5 -22.34 -2.70 -24.84
C GLY A 5 -23.71 -2.79 -24.16
N LYS A 6 -24.12 -3.97 -23.67
CA LYS A 6 -25.36 -4.17 -22.90
C LYS A 6 -25.08 -4.21 -21.42
N ALA A 7 -25.98 -3.66 -20.61
CA ALA A 7 -25.90 -3.77 -19.16
C ALA A 7 -26.28 -5.20 -18.72
N VAL A 8 -25.35 -5.90 -18.07
CA VAL A 8 -25.52 -7.32 -17.64
C VAL A 8 -25.44 -7.51 -16.14
N GLY A 9 -25.36 -6.42 -15.36
CA GLY A 9 -25.30 -6.49 -13.91
C GLY A 9 -24.84 -5.19 -13.26
N ALA A 10 -24.78 -5.20 -11.93
CA ALA A 10 -24.31 -4.07 -11.13
C ALA A 10 -23.73 -4.52 -9.78
N SER A 11 -22.66 -3.84 -9.35
CA SER A 11 -22.13 -3.91 -7.98
C SER A 11 -22.87 -2.90 -7.11
N ILE A 12 -23.18 -3.28 -5.86
CA ILE A 12 -23.91 -2.46 -4.89
C ILE A 12 -23.02 -2.25 -3.66
N ILE A 13 -22.80 -0.99 -3.29
CA ILE A 13 -22.07 -0.60 -2.08
C ILE A 13 -22.97 0.27 -1.20
N GLY A 14 -23.04 -0.05 0.08
CA GLY A 14 -23.81 0.72 1.07
C GLY A 14 -23.13 2.05 1.43
N SER A 15 -23.92 3.12 1.46
CA SER A 15 -23.47 4.47 1.83
C SER A 15 -23.31 4.70 3.33
N GLU A 16 -23.84 3.81 4.18
CA GLU A 16 -23.72 3.88 5.64
C GLU A 16 -22.58 2.96 6.15
N TYR A 17 -21.71 3.49 7.01
CA TYR A 17 -20.72 2.71 7.74
C TYR A 17 -21.35 2.20 9.04
N ASN A 18 -21.49 0.89 9.16
CA ASN A 18 -22.05 0.19 10.31
C ASN A 18 -21.26 -1.11 10.56
N PRO A 19 -20.18 -1.07 11.36
CA PRO A 19 -19.32 -2.23 11.62
C PRO A 19 -19.99 -3.28 12.51
N GLU A 20 -20.96 -2.90 13.35
CA GLU A 20 -21.76 -3.86 14.12
C GLU A 20 -22.56 -4.79 13.20
N LYS A 21 -23.13 -4.22 12.13
CA LYS A 21 -23.94 -4.97 11.15
C LYS A 21 -23.12 -5.71 10.09
N TYR A 22 -22.01 -5.12 9.64
CA TYR A 22 -21.24 -5.61 8.48
C TYR A 22 -19.84 -6.14 8.84
N GLY A 23 -19.51 -6.22 10.13
CA GLY A 23 -18.23 -6.70 10.63
C GLY A 23 -17.03 -5.90 10.10
N LYS A 24 -15.93 -6.61 9.82
CA LYS A 24 -14.67 -6.01 9.32
C LYS A 24 -14.85 -5.17 8.04
N ARG A 25 -15.88 -5.43 7.22
CA ARG A 25 -16.14 -4.67 5.99
C ARG A 25 -16.75 -3.30 6.26
N GLY A 26 -17.39 -3.11 7.41
CA GLY A 26 -18.02 -1.85 7.82
C GLY A 26 -19.21 -1.38 6.98
N ARG A 27 -19.41 -1.89 5.76
CA ARG A 27 -20.47 -1.48 4.83
C ARG A 27 -21.06 -2.69 4.13
N PHE A 28 -22.28 -2.54 3.63
CA PHE A 28 -22.85 -3.51 2.70
C PHE A 28 -22.05 -3.54 1.40
N LYS A 29 -21.70 -4.74 0.92
CA LYS A 29 -21.14 -4.99 -0.41
C LYS A 29 -21.87 -6.19 -1.00
N GLY A 30 -22.39 -6.05 -2.22
CA GLY A 30 -23.14 -7.11 -2.88
C GLY A 30 -23.28 -6.89 -4.37
N ILE A 31 -23.92 -7.86 -5.03
CA ILE A 31 -24.17 -7.88 -6.47
C ILE A 31 -25.69 -7.79 -6.67
N ALA A 32 -26.14 -6.98 -7.63
CA ALA A 32 -27.55 -6.87 -7.98
C ALA A 32 -28.10 -8.23 -8.45
N ARG A 33 -29.37 -8.53 -8.12
CA ARG A 33 -30.02 -9.77 -8.55
C ARG A 33 -30.01 -9.90 -10.08
N ASN A 34 -29.87 -11.13 -10.57
CA ASN A 34 -29.80 -11.48 -11.99
C ASN A 34 -28.59 -10.88 -12.74
N SER A 35 -27.56 -10.42 -12.03
CA SER A 35 -26.30 -10.06 -12.67
C SER A 35 -25.58 -11.30 -13.20
N GLU A 36 -24.86 -11.14 -14.31
CA GLU A 36 -24.11 -12.22 -14.94
C GLU A 36 -23.01 -12.78 -14.02
N SER A 37 -22.86 -14.10 -13.96
CA SER A 37 -21.82 -14.75 -13.17
C SER A 37 -20.42 -14.52 -13.75
N ASN A 38 -19.39 -14.47 -12.89
CA ASN A 38 -17.98 -14.28 -13.27
C ASN A 38 -17.77 -13.01 -14.13
N PHE A 39 -18.59 -12.00 -13.93
CA PHE A 39 -18.50 -10.72 -14.60
C PHE A 39 -18.53 -9.61 -13.55
N GLY A 40 -18.30 -8.38 -14.00
CA GLY A 40 -18.09 -7.26 -13.11
C GLY A 40 -18.12 -5.92 -13.82
N PHE A 41 -17.94 -4.86 -13.04
CA PHE A 41 -17.80 -3.51 -13.53
C PHE A 41 -16.60 -3.41 -14.46
N ASN A 42 -16.78 -2.74 -15.59
CA ASN A 42 -15.72 -2.57 -16.57
C ASN A 42 -15.91 -1.28 -17.34
N VAL A 43 -14.78 -0.74 -17.80
CA VAL A 43 -14.68 0.47 -18.60
C VAL A 43 -13.63 0.22 -19.68
N THR A 44 -13.92 0.62 -20.92
CA THR A 44 -12.95 0.57 -22.02
C THR A 44 -12.57 1.98 -22.41
N LEU A 45 -11.26 2.25 -22.50
CA LEU A 45 -10.69 3.52 -22.93
C LEU A 45 -10.06 3.33 -24.31
N GLY A 46 -10.55 4.05 -25.32
CA GLY A 46 -10.03 3.97 -26.69
C GLY A 46 -10.13 2.56 -27.30
N THR A 47 -9.14 2.20 -28.11
CA THR A 47 -8.99 0.83 -28.65
C THR A 47 -8.06 0.05 -27.73
N PRO A 48 -8.57 -0.92 -26.95
CA PRO A 48 -7.79 -1.49 -25.87
C PRO A 48 -6.68 -2.42 -26.40
N ASN A 49 -5.47 -2.30 -25.86
CA ASN A 49 -4.37 -3.24 -26.09
C ASN A 49 -3.79 -3.86 -24.80
N ARG A 50 -4.33 -3.44 -23.65
CA ARG A 50 -4.04 -3.93 -22.29
C ARG A 50 -5.34 -4.22 -21.57
N LEU A 51 -5.34 -5.23 -20.71
CA LEU A 51 -6.44 -5.53 -19.80
C LEU A 51 -5.95 -5.36 -18.35
N TYR A 52 -6.60 -4.50 -17.59
CA TYR A 52 -6.38 -4.35 -16.14
C TYR A 52 -7.56 -5.00 -15.41
N VAL A 53 -7.29 -5.95 -14.52
CA VAL A 53 -8.31 -6.65 -13.74
C VAL A 53 -8.07 -6.42 -12.25
N PHE A 54 -9.06 -5.86 -11.57
CA PHE A 54 -9.01 -5.50 -10.15
C PHE A 54 -9.89 -6.39 -9.28
N GLU A 55 -9.56 -6.54 -8.01
CA GLU A 55 -10.37 -7.33 -7.08
C GLU A 55 -11.77 -6.73 -6.85
N SER A 56 -11.88 -5.40 -6.93
CA SER A 56 -13.13 -4.69 -6.70
C SER A 56 -13.33 -3.43 -7.56
N PRO A 57 -14.57 -2.94 -7.68
CA PRO A 57 -14.85 -1.69 -8.39
C PRO A 57 -14.14 -0.47 -7.79
N VAL A 58 -13.93 -0.42 -6.46
CA VAL A 58 -13.30 0.74 -5.82
C VAL A 58 -11.81 0.79 -6.12
N ASP A 59 -11.14 -0.37 -6.20
CA ASP A 59 -9.72 -0.45 -6.57
C ASP A 59 -9.50 -0.04 -8.01
N LEU A 60 -10.37 -0.50 -8.92
CA LEU A 60 -10.36 -0.09 -10.32
C LEU A 60 -10.48 1.42 -10.45
N LEU A 61 -11.50 2.02 -9.81
CA LEU A 61 -11.74 3.46 -9.89
C LEU A 61 -10.61 4.26 -9.23
N SER A 62 -10.02 3.74 -8.15
CA SER A 62 -8.90 4.38 -7.46
C SER A 62 -7.65 4.37 -8.32
N TYR A 63 -7.30 3.22 -8.90
CA TYR A 63 -6.20 3.12 -9.86
C TYR A 63 -6.39 4.05 -11.05
N TRP A 64 -7.59 4.08 -11.64
CA TRP A 64 -7.87 4.98 -12.76
C TRP A 64 -7.75 6.46 -12.37
N THR A 65 -8.21 6.83 -11.17
CA THR A 65 -8.08 8.20 -10.64
C THR A 65 -6.62 8.59 -10.45
N MET A 66 -5.77 7.69 -9.97
CA MET A 66 -4.33 7.91 -9.81
C MET A 66 -3.57 7.90 -11.15
N ASN A 67 -4.17 7.37 -12.22
CA ASN A 67 -3.55 7.23 -13.53
C ASN A 67 -4.42 7.85 -14.64
N PRO A 68 -4.66 9.17 -14.62
CA PRO A 68 -5.52 9.86 -15.58
C PRO A 68 -5.00 9.82 -17.03
N GLN A 69 -3.72 9.49 -17.21
CA GLN A 69 -3.07 9.32 -18.50
C GLN A 69 -3.39 7.98 -19.20
N LEU A 70 -4.07 7.04 -18.53
CA LEU A 70 -4.42 5.74 -19.12
C LEU A 70 -5.25 5.93 -20.39
N LYS A 71 -4.84 5.23 -21.45
CA LYS A 71 -5.48 5.19 -22.76
C LYS A 71 -5.34 3.79 -23.32
N ASN A 72 -6.20 3.45 -24.28
CA ASN A 72 -6.12 2.20 -25.03
C ASN A 72 -6.07 0.97 -24.10
N CYS A 73 -6.96 0.90 -23.13
CA CYS A 73 -7.04 -0.25 -22.23
C CYS A 73 -8.48 -0.57 -21.82
N MET A 74 -8.69 -1.81 -21.40
CA MET A 74 -9.89 -2.21 -20.68
C MET A 74 -9.54 -2.33 -19.20
N LEU A 75 -10.33 -1.70 -18.34
CA LEU A 75 -10.30 -1.91 -16.90
C LEU A 75 -11.54 -2.72 -16.52
N ALA A 76 -11.37 -3.75 -15.70
CA ALA A 76 -12.45 -4.61 -15.25
C ALA A 76 -12.23 -5.05 -13.81
N GLU A 77 -13.29 -5.43 -13.11
CA GLU A 77 -13.19 -6.02 -11.77
C GLU A 77 -13.83 -7.42 -11.74
N MET A 78 -13.34 -8.27 -10.82
CA MET A 78 -13.67 -9.70 -10.78
C MET A 78 -14.58 -10.11 -9.59
N GLU A 79 -15.05 -9.16 -8.79
CA GLU A 79 -15.85 -9.36 -7.58
C GLU A 79 -15.18 -10.39 -6.63
N GLY A 80 -13.94 -10.10 -6.25
CA GLY A 80 -13.04 -11.03 -5.54
C GLY A 80 -12.11 -11.80 -6.50
N LEU A 81 -11.13 -12.51 -5.93
CA LEU A 81 -10.11 -13.28 -6.66
C LEU A 81 -10.71 -14.45 -7.49
N LYS A 82 -11.28 -14.14 -8.66
CA LYS A 82 -11.95 -15.09 -9.57
C LYS A 82 -11.26 -15.15 -10.92
N GLU A 83 -10.52 -16.22 -11.13
CA GLU A 83 -9.80 -16.53 -12.38
C GLU A 83 -10.74 -16.53 -13.60
N GLN A 84 -11.94 -17.14 -13.47
CA GLN A 84 -12.91 -17.19 -14.57
C GLN A 84 -13.36 -15.81 -15.05
N SER A 85 -13.38 -14.80 -14.17
CA SER A 85 -13.71 -13.43 -14.55
C SER A 85 -12.65 -12.84 -15.46
N VAL A 86 -11.36 -13.13 -15.20
CA VAL A 86 -10.25 -12.69 -16.05
C VAL A 86 -10.44 -13.19 -17.49
N TYR A 87 -10.75 -14.48 -17.67
CA TYR A 87 -11.00 -15.05 -18.99
C TYR A 87 -12.23 -14.48 -19.68
N LYS A 88 -13.31 -14.26 -18.92
CA LYS A 88 -14.49 -13.61 -19.47
C LYS A 88 -14.18 -12.20 -19.98
N PHE A 89 -13.35 -11.42 -19.28
CA PHE A 89 -12.96 -10.10 -19.74
C PHE A 89 -12.00 -10.14 -20.93
N MET A 90 -11.06 -11.09 -20.98
CA MET A 90 -10.25 -11.32 -22.18
C MET A 90 -11.13 -11.62 -23.40
N ASN A 91 -12.10 -12.54 -23.25
CA ASN A 91 -13.03 -12.87 -24.33
C ASN A 91 -13.94 -11.69 -24.70
N ASN A 92 -14.47 -10.95 -23.72
CA ASN A 92 -15.27 -9.76 -23.96
C ASN A 92 -14.45 -8.70 -24.74
N MET A 93 -13.18 -8.50 -24.41
CA MET A 93 -12.29 -7.60 -25.15
C MET A 93 -12.16 -8.03 -26.62
N ILE A 94 -11.97 -9.33 -26.87
CA ILE A 94 -11.86 -9.88 -28.22
C ILE A 94 -13.17 -9.74 -29.00
N VAL A 95 -14.30 -10.14 -28.40
CA VAL A 95 -15.60 -10.20 -29.08
C VAL A 95 -16.22 -8.82 -29.24
N SER A 96 -16.20 -7.99 -28.19
CA SER A 96 -16.87 -6.69 -28.21
C SER A 96 -16.03 -5.57 -28.82
N LYS A 97 -14.70 -5.65 -28.73
CA LYS A 97 -13.78 -4.59 -29.20
C LYS A 97 -12.93 -5.01 -30.39
N GLY A 98 -12.94 -6.28 -30.78
CA GLY A 98 -12.08 -6.80 -31.85
C GLY A 98 -10.59 -6.72 -31.51
N ALA A 99 -10.23 -6.65 -30.23
CA ALA A 99 -8.87 -6.38 -29.77
C ALA A 99 -8.37 -7.43 -28.77
N THR A 100 -7.05 -7.64 -28.71
CA THR A 100 -6.39 -8.56 -27.77
C THR A 100 -5.54 -7.78 -26.76
N PRO A 101 -5.35 -8.28 -25.53
CA PRO A 101 -4.47 -7.64 -24.55
C PRO A 101 -3.00 -7.98 -24.82
N TYR A 102 -2.53 -7.74 -26.05
CA TYR A 102 -1.19 -8.18 -26.51
C TYR A 102 -0.03 -7.50 -25.75
N GLU A 103 -0.26 -6.35 -25.13
CA GLU A 103 0.75 -5.72 -24.26
C GLU A 103 0.76 -6.29 -22.83
N GLY A 104 -0.25 -7.09 -22.45
CA GLY A 104 -0.32 -7.81 -21.19
C GLY A 104 -1.63 -7.65 -20.42
N ILE A 105 -1.78 -8.51 -19.40
CA ILE A 105 -2.89 -8.53 -18.46
C ILE A 105 -2.37 -8.13 -17.08
N TYR A 106 -2.82 -7.00 -16.58
CA TYR A 106 -2.36 -6.39 -15.34
C TYR A 106 -3.32 -6.72 -14.20
N LEU A 107 -2.83 -7.36 -13.14
CA LEU A 107 -3.65 -7.80 -12.01
C LEU A 107 -3.50 -6.83 -10.83
N GLY A 108 -4.56 -6.06 -10.59
CA GLY A 108 -4.71 -5.12 -9.47
C GLY A 108 -5.39 -5.76 -8.27
N ILE A 109 -4.66 -6.65 -7.61
CA ILE A 109 -5.12 -7.42 -6.45
C ILE A 109 -4.60 -6.83 -5.14
N ASP A 110 -5.22 -7.21 -4.02
CA ASP A 110 -4.78 -6.82 -2.69
C ASP A 110 -3.34 -7.27 -2.42
N ASN A 111 -2.55 -6.39 -1.81
CA ASN A 111 -1.19 -6.63 -1.34
C ASN A 111 -1.20 -7.46 -0.05
N ASP A 112 -1.75 -8.67 -0.14
CA ASP A 112 -1.87 -9.61 0.96
C ASP A 112 -1.52 -11.05 0.51
N PRO A 113 -1.41 -12.02 1.43
CA PRO A 113 -1.08 -13.39 1.07
C PRO A 113 -2.05 -14.04 0.06
N ALA A 114 -3.34 -13.69 0.07
CA ALA A 114 -4.32 -14.27 -0.85
C ALA A 114 -4.15 -13.72 -2.26
N GLY A 115 -3.97 -12.40 -2.40
CA GLY A 115 -3.66 -11.76 -3.68
C GLY A 115 -2.37 -12.32 -4.28
N GLN A 116 -1.29 -12.37 -3.51
CA GLN A 116 0.00 -12.89 -3.99
C GLN A 116 -0.12 -14.34 -4.53
N ARG A 117 -0.88 -15.21 -3.85
CA ARG A 117 -1.15 -16.59 -4.35
C ARG A 117 -1.99 -16.59 -5.62
N PHE A 118 -2.95 -15.70 -5.74
CA PHE A 118 -3.77 -15.57 -6.95
C PHE A 118 -2.94 -15.16 -8.15
N PHE A 119 -2.05 -14.16 -7.99
CA PHE A 119 -1.10 -13.77 -9.04
C PHE A 119 -0.21 -14.94 -9.45
N ASP A 120 0.40 -15.63 -8.49
CA ASP A 120 1.27 -16.77 -8.76
C ASP A 120 0.53 -17.86 -9.56
N ASN A 121 -0.72 -18.16 -9.22
CA ASN A 121 -1.52 -19.16 -9.96
C ASN A 121 -1.78 -18.76 -11.40
N LEU A 122 -2.14 -17.50 -11.67
CA LEU A 122 -2.35 -17.02 -13.03
C LEU A 122 -1.04 -16.93 -13.82
N SER A 123 0.07 -16.56 -13.17
CA SER A 123 1.39 -16.45 -13.82
C SER A 123 1.96 -17.79 -14.30
N LYS A 124 1.44 -18.92 -13.81
CA LYS A 124 1.79 -20.27 -14.28
C LYS A 124 1.20 -20.58 -15.65
N LEU A 125 0.20 -19.83 -16.07
CA LEU A 125 -0.55 -20.07 -17.28
C LEU A 125 0.11 -19.32 -18.44
N SER A 126 0.17 -19.97 -19.59
CA SER A 126 0.61 -19.34 -20.85
C SER A 126 -0.63 -18.99 -21.67
N TYR A 127 -0.65 -17.77 -22.19
CA TYR A 127 -1.66 -17.31 -23.13
C TYR A 127 -0.97 -16.89 -24.39
N THR A 128 -1.48 -17.33 -25.53
CA THR A 128 -1.00 -16.89 -26.83
C THR A 128 -2.13 -16.11 -27.50
N ASP A 129 -1.82 -14.94 -28.05
CA ASP A 129 -2.79 -14.18 -28.83
C ASP A 129 -3.07 -14.84 -30.19
N LYS A 130 -3.94 -14.22 -30.99
CA LYS A 130 -4.33 -14.75 -32.32
C LYS A 130 -3.15 -14.82 -33.30
N GLU A 131 -2.06 -14.13 -33.02
CA GLU A 131 -0.87 -14.00 -33.88
C GLU A 131 0.27 -14.91 -33.43
N GLY A 132 0.12 -15.63 -32.31
CA GLY A 132 1.16 -16.51 -31.79
C GLY A 132 2.05 -15.87 -30.72
N SER A 133 1.76 -14.64 -30.29
CA SER A 133 2.55 -13.92 -29.28
C SER A 133 2.09 -14.26 -27.86
N ASP A 134 3.05 -14.49 -26.97
CA ASP A 134 2.76 -14.75 -25.56
C ASP A 134 2.23 -13.49 -24.85
N VAL A 135 1.07 -13.63 -24.21
CA VAL A 135 0.43 -12.61 -23.37
C VAL A 135 0.81 -12.89 -21.91
N GLU A 136 1.53 -11.96 -21.31
CA GLU A 136 2.03 -12.08 -19.95
C GLU A 136 1.06 -11.47 -18.91
N PHE A 137 0.92 -12.14 -17.76
CA PHE A 137 0.34 -11.53 -16.56
C PHE A 137 1.36 -10.67 -15.83
N LYS A 138 0.99 -9.43 -15.57
CA LYS A 138 1.82 -8.41 -14.93
C LYS A 138 1.22 -8.00 -13.59
N ARG A 139 2.10 -7.78 -12.61
CA ARG A 139 1.70 -7.27 -11.28
C ARG A 139 1.26 -5.82 -11.42
N CYS A 140 0.11 -5.49 -10.85
CA CYS A 140 -0.39 -4.13 -10.68
C CYS A 140 -0.84 -3.94 -9.23
N VAL A 141 -0.03 -4.42 -8.28
CA VAL A 141 -0.33 -4.38 -6.84
C VAL A 141 0.12 -3.04 -6.27
N ALA A 142 -0.75 -2.39 -5.49
CA ALA A 142 -0.43 -1.13 -4.84
C ALA A 142 0.72 -1.31 -3.84
N HIS A 143 1.76 -0.50 -3.96
CA HIS A 143 2.89 -0.50 -3.01
C HIS A 143 3.52 -1.88 -2.76
N ASP A 144 3.61 -2.70 -3.80
CA ASP A 144 4.11 -4.08 -3.70
C ASP A 144 5.55 -4.16 -3.16
N LEU A 145 6.37 -3.13 -3.42
CA LEU A 145 7.77 -3.05 -3.00
C LEU A 145 7.98 -2.35 -1.65
N ASP A 146 6.91 -2.02 -0.93
CA ASP A 146 7.04 -1.49 0.42
C ASP A 146 7.55 -2.58 1.37
N ILE A 147 8.47 -2.20 2.27
CA ILE A 147 9.04 -3.10 3.28
C ILE A 147 8.69 -2.55 4.67
N PRO A 148 8.21 -3.39 5.61
CA PRO A 148 7.98 -2.96 6.98
C PRO A 148 9.24 -2.38 7.60
N LYS A 149 9.16 -1.14 8.07
CA LYS A 149 10.30 -0.39 8.61
C LYS A 149 10.95 -1.10 9.81
N ALA A 150 10.13 -1.75 10.64
CA ALA A 150 10.58 -2.51 11.80
C ALA A 150 11.46 -3.73 11.42
N ASN A 151 11.29 -4.28 10.22
CA ASN A 151 12.01 -5.48 9.81
C ASN A 151 13.40 -5.18 9.23
N ILE A 152 13.62 -3.98 8.67
CA ILE A 152 14.87 -3.61 8.00
C ILE A 152 16.10 -3.74 8.92
N PRO A 153 16.09 -3.25 10.17
CA PRO A 153 17.23 -3.43 11.07
C PRO A 153 17.57 -4.90 11.32
N ILE A 154 16.55 -5.76 11.44
CA ILE A 154 16.71 -7.20 11.68
C ILE A 154 17.36 -7.88 10.47
N TYR A 155 16.90 -7.57 9.26
CA TYR A 155 17.54 -8.07 8.04
C TYR A 155 18.97 -7.58 7.91
N SER A 156 19.22 -6.32 8.24
CA SER A 156 20.54 -5.70 8.12
C SER A 156 21.54 -6.34 9.09
N GLU A 157 21.13 -6.62 10.32
CA GLU A 157 21.97 -7.30 11.32
C GLU A 157 22.35 -8.71 10.88
N ALA A 158 21.36 -9.52 10.45
CA ALA A 158 21.61 -10.85 9.92
C ALA A 158 22.52 -10.82 8.67
N ALA A 159 22.26 -9.91 7.74
CA ALA A 159 23.05 -9.76 6.52
C ALA A 159 24.50 -9.37 6.80
N ASN A 160 24.74 -8.44 7.74
CA ASN A 160 26.08 -8.02 8.14
C ASN A 160 26.90 -9.17 8.74
N GLN A 161 26.27 -10.03 9.53
CA GLN A 161 26.93 -11.19 10.15
C GLN A 161 27.47 -12.18 9.09
N TYR A 162 26.72 -12.39 8.01
CA TYR A 162 27.07 -13.36 6.95
C TYR A 162 27.59 -12.71 5.67
N GLN A 163 27.79 -11.38 5.66
CA GLN A 163 28.29 -10.59 4.53
C GLN A 163 27.46 -10.74 3.24
N VAL A 164 26.14 -10.86 3.36
CA VAL A 164 25.19 -10.96 2.23
C VAL A 164 24.36 -9.69 2.07
N ASP A 165 23.60 -9.58 0.98
CA ASP A 165 22.67 -8.46 0.78
C ASP A 165 21.36 -8.68 1.55
N TRP A 166 21.07 -7.78 2.50
CA TRP A 166 19.85 -7.83 3.30
C TRP A 166 18.56 -7.77 2.46
N ARG A 167 18.62 -7.19 1.24
CA ARG A 167 17.47 -7.13 0.32
C ARG A 167 17.07 -8.51 -0.18
N MET A 168 18.00 -9.46 -0.26
CA MET A 168 17.67 -10.84 -0.63
C MET A 168 16.91 -11.55 0.49
N ILE A 169 17.21 -11.24 1.76
CA ILE A 169 16.45 -11.70 2.91
C ILE A 169 15.02 -11.13 2.86
N ALA A 170 14.89 -9.83 2.61
CA ALA A 170 13.59 -9.17 2.47
C ALA A 170 12.78 -9.71 1.27
N ALA A 171 13.42 -9.98 0.13
CA ALA A 171 12.80 -10.58 -1.05
C ALA A 171 12.30 -12.00 -0.76
N THR A 172 13.08 -12.78 -0.02
CA THR A 172 12.69 -14.14 0.44
C THR A 172 11.45 -14.07 1.33
N HIS A 173 11.43 -13.16 2.30
CA HIS A 173 10.28 -12.99 3.19
C HIS A 173 9.04 -12.49 2.43
N LYS A 174 9.18 -11.47 1.56
CA LYS A 174 8.10 -10.98 0.69
C LYS A 174 7.50 -12.10 -0.16
N ALA A 175 8.35 -12.90 -0.81
CA ALA A 175 7.90 -13.96 -1.69
C ALA A 175 7.16 -15.09 -0.96
N LEU A 176 7.62 -15.45 0.25
CA LEU A 176 7.07 -16.57 1.01
C LEU A 176 5.75 -16.25 1.68
N THR A 177 5.66 -15.11 2.38
CA THR A 177 4.52 -14.78 3.25
C THR A 177 3.99 -13.36 3.10
N ASN A 178 4.52 -12.58 2.14
CA ASN A 178 4.16 -11.17 1.94
C ASN A 178 4.29 -10.34 3.23
N PHE A 179 5.33 -10.64 4.03
CA PHE A 179 5.56 -10.04 5.34
C PHE A 179 4.44 -10.26 6.37
N SER A 180 3.62 -11.32 6.23
CA SER A 180 2.58 -11.65 7.21
C SER A 180 3.19 -11.85 8.60
N PRO A 181 2.74 -11.09 9.62
CA PRO A 181 3.21 -11.26 11.00
C PRO A 181 2.91 -12.65 11.57
N GLU A 182 1.87 -13.31 11.06
CA GLU A 182 1.47 -14.67 11.44
C GLU A 182 2.12 -15.75 10.58
N GLY A 183 3.07 -15.39 9.70
CA GLY A 183 3.75 -16.34 8.83
C GLY A 183 2.82 -17.01 7.81
N LYS A 184 1.72 -16.36 7.43
CA LYS A 184 0.75 -16.91 6.47
C LYS A 184 1.38 -17.02 5.08
N THR A 185 1.35 -18.22 4.51
CA THR A 185 1.88 -18.50 3.16
C THR A 185 1.22 -17.62 2.09
N ALA A 186 2.06 -16.96 1.30
CA ALA A 186 1.70 -16.04 0.21
C ALA A 186 2.21 -16.51 -1.16
N ASN A 187 2.78 -17.73 -1.24
CA ASN A 187 3.22 -18.33 -2.49
C ASN A 187 2.27 -19.46 -2.92
N ALA A 188 2.02 -19.60 -4.23
CA ALA A 188 1.09 -20.61 -4.73
C ALA A 188 1.72 -22.00 -4.97
N TRP A 189 2.92 -22.23 -4.47
CA TRP A 189 3.56 -23.55 -4.47
C TRP A 189 3.51 -24.21 -3.09
N ASP A 190 2.81 -23.58 -2.14
CA ASP A 190 2.60 -24.03 -0.77
C ASP A 190 3.90 -24.34 -0.02
N VAL A 191 4.98 -23.62 -0.37
CA VAL A 191 6.27 -23.73 0.32
C VAL A 191 6.17 -23.02 1.66
N GLN A 192 6.36 -23.78 2.73
CA GLN A 192 6.34 -23.33 4.12
C GLN A 192 7.74 -23.48 4.71
N GLU A 193 8.63 -22.57 4.35
CA GLU A 193 9.97 -22.48 4.93
C GLU A 193 10.22 -21.09 5.51
N PHE A 194 11.24 -20.99 6.36
CA PHE A 194 11.71 -19.76 6.99
C PHE A 194 10.60 -18.99 7.71
N PHE A 195 10.21 -17.84 7.18
CA PHE A 195 9.22 -16.90 7.71
C PHE A 195 7.77 -17.41 7.68
N SER A 196 7.56 -18.73 7.63
CA SER A 196 6.25 -19.38 7.54
C SER A 196 5.86 -20.02 8.87
N GLY A 197 4.56 -19.98 9.21
CA GLY A 197 4.01 -20.56 10.43
C GLY A 197 3.81 -19.55 11.57
N GLU A 198 2.86 -19.83 12.46
CA GLU A 198 2.40 -18.86 13.47
C GLU A 198 3.45 -18.50 14.52
N ASP A 199 4.45 -19.37 14.73
CA ASP A 199 5.49 -19.23 15.75
C ASP A 199 6.88 -18.86 15.17
N PHE A 200 6.95 -18.39 13.92
CA PHE A 200 8.24 -18.05 13.34
C PHE A 200 8.90 -16.86 14.06
N ASP A 201 10.22 -16.94 14.26
CA ASP A 201 10.99 -15.82 14.82
C ASP A 201 11.71 -15.09 13.68
N LEU A 202 11.35 -13.82 13.47
CA LEU A 202 11.89 -13.00 12.38
C LEU A 202 13.42 -12.90 12.43
N THR A 203 14.02 -12.82 13.62
CA THR A 203 15.47 -12.68 13.78
C THR A 203 16.17 -13.99 13.44
N LEU A 204 15.69 -15.09 14.01
CA LEU A 204 16.24 -16.43 13.76
C LEU A 204 16.13 -16.81 12.28
N GLU A 205 14.97 -16.57 11.67
CA GLU A 205 14.76 -16.92 10.27
C GLU A 205 15.55 -16.01 9.32
N SER A 206 15.73 -14.73 9.68
CA SER A 206 16.63 -13.84 8.92
C SER A 206 18.08 -14.33 8.96
N GLN A 207 18.56 -14.79 10.12
CA GLN A 207 19.91 -15.38 10.26
C GLN A 207 20.05 -16.69 9.47
N ARG A 208 19.04 -17.58 9.51
CA ARG A 208 19.03 -18.83 8.74
C ARG A 208 19.08 -18.58 7.23
N VAL A 209 18.30 -17.62 6.74
CA VAL A 209 18.33 -17.21 5.33
C VAL A 209 19.70 -16.62 4.99
N ALA A 210 20.22 -15.70 5.80
CA ALA A 210 21.53 -15.06 5.57
C ALA A 210 22.68 -16.08 5.52
N GLN A 211 22.68 -17.06 6.44
CA GLN A 211 23.63 -18.16 6.43
C GLN A 211 23.56 -18.94 5.11
N LYS A 212 22.36 -19.41 4.71
CA LYS A 212 22.19 -20.13 3.45
C LYS A 212 22.61 -19.31 2.25
N LEU A 213 22.31 -18.00 2.24
CA LEU A 213 22.73 -17.10 1.16
C LEU A 213 24.27 -17.05 1.03
N SER A 214 25.00 -17.03 2.14
CA SER A 214 26.48 -17.03 2.11
C SER A 214 27.07 -18.33 1.54
N GLU A 215 26.36 -19.45 1.66
CA GLU A 215 26.78 -20.76 1.13
C GLU A 215 26.50 -20.92 -0.37
N ILE A 216 25.62 -20.09 -0.94
CA ILE A 216 25.15 -20.16 -2.33
C ILE A 216 25.51 -18.91 -3.15
N GLU A 217 26.30 -18.00 -2.59
CA GLU A 217 26.78 -16.82 -3.30
C GLU A 217 27.86 -17.22 -4.31
N LEU A 218 27.60 -16.94 -5.60
CA LEU A 218 28.50 -17.25 -6.72
C LEU A 218 29.49 -16.10 -6.98
N ALA A 219 29.03 -14.88 -6.76
CA ALA A 219 29.77 -13.63 -6.83
C ALA A 219 29.05 -12.60 -5.94
N PRO A 220 29.69 -11.47 -5.56
CA PRO A 220 29.04 -10.49 -4.69
C PRO A 220 27.63 -10.11 -5.17
N GLN A 221 26.62 -10.34 -4.33
CA GLN A 221 25.21 -10.08 -4.61
C GLN A 221 24.59 -10.94 -5.73
N GLN A 222 25.22 -12.07 -6.07
CA GLN A 222 24.73 -13.04 -7.04
C GLN A 222 24.60 -14.42 -6.40
N TYR A 223 23.37 -14.92 -6.30
CA TYR A 223 23.04 -16.13 -5.52
C TYR A 223 22.47 -17.23 -6.41
N ASP A 224 22.84 -18.48 -6.15
CA ASP A 224 22.21 -19.67 -6.73
C ASP A 224 20.86 -19.96 -6.02
N ILE A 225 19.84 -19.15 -6.32
CA ILE A 225 18.51 -19.19 -5.68
C ILE A 225 17.87 -20.58 -5.63
N PRO A 226 17.98 -21.44 -6.66
CA PRO A 226 17.53 -22.84 -6.55
C PRO A 226 18.06 -23.62 -5.35
N ARG A 227 19.25 -23.28 -4.84
CA ARG A 227 19.85 -23.91 -3.66
C ARG A 227 19.38 -23.30 -2.33
N LEU A 228 18.60 -22.21 -2.34
CA LEU A 228 18.07 -21.59 -1.13
C LEU A 228 17.02 -22.46 -0.43
N PHE A 229 16.14 -23.09 -1.22
CA PHE A 229 14.99 -23.88 -0.77
C PHE A 229 15.21 -25.39 -0.89
N GLN A 230 16.44 -25.88 -0.66
CA GLN A 230 16.84 -27.28 -0.88
C GLN A 230 15.69 -28.25 -0.64
N VAL A 231 15.24 -28.88 -1.73
CA VAL A 231 14.02 -29.67 -1.84
C VAL A 231 13.89 -30.60 -0.63
N GLN A 232 13.04 -30.27 0.34
CA GLN A 232 12.59 -31.25 1.33
C GLN A 232 12.05 -32.45 0.55
N GLU A 233 12.46 -33.67 0.92
CA GLU A 233 12.08 -34.91 0.22
C GLU A 233 10.56 -34.92 -0.07
N GLY A 234 10.18 -34.73 -1.34
CA GLY A 234 8.78 -34.72 -1.78
C GLY A 234 8.31 -33.46 -2.54
N LEU A 235 9.08 -32.37 -2.56
CA LEU A 235 8.75 -31.18 -3.39
C LEU A 235 9.16 -31.38 -4.85
N ASP A 236 8.25 -31.12 -5.78
CA ASP A 236 8.52 -31.23 -7.22
C ASP A 236 9.47 -30.10 -7.68
N PRO A 237 10.68 -30.42 -8.18
CA PRO A 237 11.67 -29.42 -8.60
C PRO A 237 11.14 -28.45 -9.69
N ILE A 238 10.19 -28.90 -10.51
CA ILE A 238 9.57 -28.06 -11.55
C ILE A 238 8.63 -27.03 -10.92
N LYS A 239 7.95 -27.39 -9.82
CA LYS A 239 7.07 -26.46 -9.09
C LYS A 239 7.87 -25.36 -8.40
N LEU A 240 9.04 -25.67 -7.84
CA LEU A 240 9.88 -24.66 -7.16
C LEU A 240 10.43 -23.58 -8.08
N ARG A 241 10.52 -23.83 -9.40
CA ARG A 241 11.01 -22.84 -10.37
C ARG A 241 10.25 -21.52 -10.32
N GLY A 242 8.94 -21.57 -10.10
CA GLY A 242 8.13 -20.36 -10.02
C GLY A 242 8.41 -19.54 -8.74
N LEU A 243 8.62 -20.19 -7.60
CA LEU A 243 9.04 -19.52 -6.37
C LEU A 243 10.43 -18.89 -6.54
N HIS A 244 11.37 -19.61 -7.15
CA HIS A 244 12.71 -19.06 -7.44
C HIS A 244 12.61 -17.80 -8.28
N ARG A 245 11.79 -17.80 -9.34
CA ARG A 245 11.53 -16.62 -10.16
C ARG A 245 10.92 -15.48 -9.33
N LYS A 246 9.95 -15.78 -8.46
CA LYS A 246 9.31 -14.78 -7.58
C LYS A 246 10.32 -14.09 -6.66
N VAL A 247 11.17 -14.86 -5.97
CA VAL A 247 12.23 -14.33 -5.10
C VAL A 247 13.22 -13.49 -5.90
N SER A 248 13.68 -14.01 -7.03
CA SER A 248 14.62 -13.29 -7.93
C SER A 248 14.04 -11.95 -8.37
N THR A 249 12.76 -11.96 -8.79
CA THR A 249 12.10 -10.74 -9.29
C THR A 249 11.97 -9.69 -8.19
N TYR A 250 11.57 -10.06 -6.97
CA TYR A 250 11.53 -9.10 -5.86
C TYR A 250 12.92 -8.56 -5.50
N TYR A 251 13.96 -9.41 -5.53
CA TYR A 251 15.32 -8.97 -5.26
C TYR A 251 15.80 -7.95 -6.30
N GLU A 252 15.61 -8.26 -7.59
CA GLU A 252 15.91 -7.37 -8.70
C GLU A 252 15.10 -6.07 -8.62
N ASP A 253 13.80 -6.14 -8.30
CA ASP A 253 12.93 -4.98 -8.13
C ASP A 253 13.45 -4.07 -6.99
N TYR A 254 13.84 -4.64 -5.85
CA TYR A 254 14.42 -3.87 -4.74
C TYR A 254 15.77 -3.24 -5.08
N GLN A 255 16.58 -3.86 -5.95
CA GLN A 255 17.84 -3.30 -6.41
C GLN A 255 17.65 -2.19 -7.44
N ASN A 256 16.73 -2.39 -8.39
CA ASN A 256 16.60 -1.55 -9.59
C ASN A 256 15.55 -0.44 -9.45
N LEU A 257 14.41 -0.75 -8.82
CA LEU A 257 13.29 0.17 -8.63
C LEU A 257 13.30 0.81 -7.24
N GLY A 258 13.99 0.18 -6.29
CA GLY A 258 14.05 0.60 -4.90
C GLY A 258 12.87 0.08 -4.08
N TYR A 259 12.80 0.54 -2.83
CA TYR A 259 11.78 0.15 -1.87
C TYR A 259 11.43 1.34 -0.98
N ARG A 260 10.26 1.28 -0.34
CA ARG A 260 9.84 2.29 0.64
C ARG A 260 9.68 1.64 2.02
N PRO A 261 10.47 2.05 3.03
CA PRO A 261 10.20 1.68 4.41
C PRO A 261 8.86 2.27 4.88
N THR A 262 7.97 1.45 5.40
CA THR A 262 6.66 1.90 5.92
C THR A 262 6.29 1.25 7.24
N ASP A 263 5.56 1.98 8.09
CA ASP A 263 4.96 1.46 9.32
C ASP A 263 3.60 0.80 9.06
N ALA A 264 2.93 1.16 7.97
CA ALA A 264 1.66 0.58 7.53
C ALA A 264 1.74 0.22 6.04
N LEU A 265 1.56 -1.06 5.73
CA LEU A 265 1.51 -1.52 4.34
C LEU A 265 0.18 -1.11 3.73
N VAL A 266 0.24 -0.42 2.60
CA VAL A 266 -0.95 -0.11 1.80
C VAL A 266 -1.47 -1.41 1.21
N LYS A 267 -2.73 -1.73 1.51
CA LYS A 267 -3.32 -3.01 1.14
C LYS A 267 -3.79 -3.03 -0.31
N ASP A 268 -4.46 -1.98 -0.76
CA ASP A 268 -5.07 -1.93 -2.09
C ASP A 268 -4.96 -0.53 -2.73
N TRP A 269 -5.49 -0.38 -3.95
CA TRP A 269 -5.42 0.90 -4.67
C TRP A 269 -6.31 1.97 -4.06
N ASN A 270 -7.40 1.59 -3.40
CA ASN A 270 -8.24 2.54 -2.67
C ASN A 270 -7.49 3.13 -1.47
N ASP A 271 -6.80 2.31 -0.69
CA ASP A 271 -5.94 2.76 0.41
C ASP A 271 -4.81 3.65 -0.11
N ALA A 272 -4.22 3.30 -1.27
CA ALA A 272 -3.18 4.11 -1.90
C ALA A 272 -3.69 5.51 -2.30
N LEU A 273 -4.87 5.58 -2.92
CA LEU A 273 -5.50 6.84 -3.29
C LEU A 273 -5.86 7.66 -2.04
N GLN A 274 -6.43 7.04 -1.00
CA GLN A 274 -6.75 7.71 0.25
C GLN A 274 -5.50 8.31 0.89
N TYR A 275 -4.40 7.57 0.92
CA TYR A 275 -3.12 8.05 1.41
C TYR A 275 -2.59 9.23 0.59
N GLN A 276 -2.64 9.15 -0.74
CA GLN A 276 -2.22 10.22 -1.64
C GLN A 276 -3.07 11.49 -1.44
N VAL A 277 -4.39 11.34 -1.40
CA VAL A 277 -5.34 12.45 -1.19
C VAL A 277 -5.12 13.07 0.18
N PHE A 278 -4.96 12.26 1.22
CA PHE A 278 -4.66 12.73 2.57
C PHE A 278 -3.36 13.54 2.59
N THR A 279 -2.28 13.02 2.01
CA THR A 279 -0.97 13.68 1.99
C THR A 279 -1.01 15.00 1.21
N LEU A 280 -1.66 15.01 0.04
CA LEU A 280 -1.84 16.23 -0.77
C LEU A 280 -2.71 17.27 -0.05
N GLN A 281 -3.78 16.83 0.60
CA GLN A 281 -4.66 17.70 1.37
C GLN A 281 -3.94 18.25 2.60
N GLU A 282 -3.20 17.42 3.33
CA GLU A 282 -2.37 17.82 4.46
C GLU A 282 -1.36 18.89 4.03
N ALA A 283 -0.56 18.62 3.00
CA ALA A 283 0.41 19.58 2.47
C ALA A 283 -0.25 20.90 2.08
N ARG A 284 -1.36 20.86 1.34
CA ARG A 284 -2.12 22.06 0.94
C ARG A 284 -2.62 22.85 2.15
N LEU A 285 -3.10 22.17 3.21
CA LEU A 285 -3.62 22.82 4.41
C LEU A 285 -2.51 23.38 5.30
N LEU A 286 -1.34 22.73 5.33
CA LEU A 286 -0.15 23.21 6.03
C LEU A 286 0.52 24.39 5.30
N GLU A 287 0.44 24.46 3.97
CA GLU A 287 0.94 25.60 3.18
C GLU A 287 -0.01 26.81 3.19
N ALA A 288 -1.29 26.59 3.47
CA ALA A 288 -2.29 27.66 3.48
C ALA A 288 -1.99 28.73 4.55
N VAL A 289 -1.98 29.99 4.12
CA VAL A 289 -1.99 31.15 5.00
C VAL A 289 -3.42 31.66 5.10
N TYR A 290 -3.97 31.63 6.31
CA TYR A 290 -5.32 32.11 6.59
C TYR A 290 -5.23 33.56 7.03
N GLN A 291 -5.88 34.46 6.30
CA GLN A 291 -5.82 35.90 6.54
C GLN A 291 -7.17 36.45 7.00
N ARG A 292 -7.14 37.40 7.95
CA ARG A 292 -8.29 38.21 8.33
C ARG A 292 -7.94 39.69 8.21
N ASN A 293 -8.79 40.44 7.50
CA ASN A 293 -8.70 41.90 7.33
C ASN A 293 -7.32 42.42 6.87
N ASN A 294 -6.51 41.58 6.20
CA ASN A 294 -5.13 41.88 5.75
C ASN A 294 -4.12 42.25 6.85
N GLU A 295 -4.46 42.05 8.13
CA GLU A 295 -3.60 42.39 9.27
C GLU A 295 -3.20 41.17 10.09
N GLU A 296 -4.07 40.15 10.16
CA GLU A 296 -3.82 38.95 10.95
C GLU A 296 -3.67 37.73 10.04
N GLU A 297 -2.56 37.02 10.19
CA GLU A 297 -2.25 35.80 9.44
C GLU A 297 -2.04 34.60 10.36
N MET A 298 -2.54 33.45 9.96
CA MET A 298 -2.38 32.16 10.66
C MET A 298 -1.91 31.08 9.71
N LYS A 299 -1.14 30.13 10.25
CA LYS A 299 -0.67 28.93 9.53
C LYS A 299 -0.86 27.69 10.40
N ILE A 300 -1.23 26.58 9.77
CA ILE A 300 -1.31 25.28 10.43
C ILE A 300 0.07 24.62 10.33
N ILE A 301 0.54 24.08 11.44
CA ILE A 301 1.75 23.27 11.51
C ILE A 301 1.42 21.90 12.10
N LYS A 302 2.20 20.89 11.72
CA LYS A 302 2.15 19.58 12.35
C LYS A 302 3.21 19.51 13.45
N ASP A 303 2.79 19.08 14.63
CA ASP A 303 3.70 18.77 15.73
C ASP A 303 4.12 17.30 15.61
N GLU A 304 5.39 17.06 15.29
CA GLU A 304 5.92 15.71 15.08
C GLU A 304 5.97 14.85 16.36
N GLN A 305 5.99 15.46 17.55
CA GLN A 305 6.02 14.72 18.81
C GLN A 305 4.63 14.23 19.21
N THR A 306 3.63 15.10 19.09
CA THR A 306 2.26 14.78 19.49
C THR A 306 1.41 14.23 18.34
N LYS A 307 1.91 14.33 17.10
CA LYS A 307 1.19 14.05 15.84
C LYS A 307 -0.10 14.86 15.65
N LYS A 308 -0.25 15.96 16.38
CA LYS A 308 -1.39 16.89 16.28
C LYS A 308 -1.09 18.07 15.36
N TYR A 309 -2.15 18.73 14.93
CA TYR A 309 -2.09 19.93 14.09
C TYR A 309 -2.36 21.17 14.94
N LYS A 310 -1.45 22.14 14.89
CA LYS A 310 -1.50 23.37 15.67
C LYS A 310 -1.64 24.57 14.75
N ALA A 311 -2.50 25.52 15.09
CA ALA A 311 -2.56 26.80 14.40
C ALA A 311 -1.68 27.84 15.12
N LEU A 312 -0.79 28.48 14.36
CA LEU A 312 0.08 29.55 14.84
C LEU A 312 -0.27 30.87 14.16
N SER A 313 -0.29 31.96 14.93
CA SER A 313 -0.35 33.30 14.37
C SER A 313 1.04 33.72 13.86
N LEU A 314 1.11 34.18 12.61
CA LEU A 314 2.31 34.79 12.03
C LEU A 314 2.42 36.28 12.37
N SER A 315 1.30 36.90 12.77
CA SER A 315 1.19 38.34 13.08
C SER A 315 1.56 38.67 14.53
N GLN A 316 1.44 37.73 15.46
CA GLN A 316 1.79 37.92 16.87
C GLN A 316 3.19 37.37 17.16
N ARG A 317 4.03 38.13 17.88
CA ARG A 317 5.39 37.69 18.31
C ARG A 317 5.41 36.51 19.30
N GLN A 318 4.24 36.03 19.75
CA GLN A 318 4.11 34.87 20.61
C GLN A 318 3.69 33.65 19.78
N PHE A 319 4.61 32.70 19.65
CA PHE A 319 4.42 31.39 19.02
C PHE A 319 3.58 30.43 19.89
N GLU A 320 2.55 30.93 20.59
CA GLU A 320 1.67 30.04 21.35
C GLU A 320 0.61 29.42 20.42
N PRO A 321 0.44 28.09 20.43
CA PRO A 321 -0.56 27.42 19.60
C PRO A 321 -1.97 27.85 20.02
N PHE A 322 -2.78 28.28 19.06
CA PHE A 322 -4.15 28.76 19.31
C PHE A 322 -5.12 27.64 19.64
N PHE A 323 -4.92 26.47 19.03
CA PHE A 323 -5.67 25.23 19.26
C PHE A 323 -4.89 24.03 18.70
N GLU A 324 -5.22 22.85 19.20
CA GLU A 324 -4.74 21.56 18.70
C GLU A 324 -5.90 20.80 18.06
N ALA A 325 -5.62 20.08 16.97
CA ALA A 325 -6.58 19.22 16.29
C ALA A 325 -5.95 17.86 15.95
N ASP A 326 -6.79 16.84 15.81
CA ASP A 326 -6.33 15.48 15.49
C ASP A 326 -6.20 15.27 13.98
N SER A 327 -6.72 16.20 13.15
CA SER A 327 -6.58 16.16 11.69
C SER A 327 -6.32 17.55 11.08
N PRO A 328 -5.68 17.64 9.90
CA PRO A 328 -5.43 18.92 9.26
C PRO A 328 -6.73 19.59 8.79
N ALA A 329 -7.75 18.79 8.44
CA ALA A 329 -9.06 19.27 8.04
C ALA A 329 -9.83 19.90 9.22
N GLU A 330 -9.76 19.28 10.40
CA GLU A 330 -10.29 19.84 11.64
C GLU A 330 -9.56 21.13 12.01
N ALA A 331 -8.22 21.14 11.96
CA ALA A 331 -7.45 22.37 12.18
C ALA A 331 -7.90 23.51 11.25
N ALA A 332 -8.09 23.22 9.97
CA ALA A 332 -8.57 24.21 8.99
C ALA A 332 -9.99 24.69 9.27
N MET A 333 -10.89 23.81 9.71
CA MET A 333 -12.23 24.19 10.17
C MET A 333 -12.16 25.10 11.40
N LEU A 334 -11.29 24.78 12.36
CA LEU A 334 -11.10 25.59 13.57
C LEU A 334 -10.54 26.97 13.24
N VAL A 335 -9.54 27.06 12.35
CA VAL A 335 -9.00 28.35 11.87
C VAL A 335 -10.11 29.17 11.17
N LYS A 336 -10.94 28.55 10.33
CA LYS A 336 -12.00 29.27 9.59
C LYS A 336 -13.15 29.72 10.48
N ASN A 337 -13.56 28.92 11.46
CA ASN A 337 -14.75 29.16 12.27
C ASN A 337 -14.44 29.97 13.54
N TYR A 338 -13.34 29.66 14.22
CA TYR A 338 -12.97 30.27 15.51
C TYR A 338 -11.78 31.21 15.38
N GLY A 339 -10.85 30.90 14.47
CA GLY A 339 -9.76 31.77 14.03
C GLY A 339 -9.07 32.58 15.13
N PHE A 340 -8.80 33.84 14.81
CA PHE A 340 -8.13 34.86 15.64
C PHE A 340 -8.88 35.26 16.92
N GLN A 341 -10.07 34.71 17.17
CA GLN A 341 -10.90 35.01 18.34
C GLN A 341 -11.08 33.81 19.27
N ALA A 342 -10.30 32.73 19.12
CA ALA A 342 -10.35 31.60 20.04
C ALA A 342 -10.03 32.06 21.48
N VAL A 343 -11.09 32.30 22.24
CA VAL A 343 -11.06 32.50 23.68
C VAL A 343 -10.90 31.13 24.29
N ASP A 344 -9.67 30.68 24.48
CA ASP A 344 -9.40 29.73 25.55
C ASP A 344 -8.91 30.51 26.78
N LYS A 345 -9.88 30.94 27.59
CA LYS A 345 -9.64 31.57 28.89
C LYS A 345 -9.29 30.52 29.96
N GLU A 346 -9.62 29.25 29.73
CA GLU A 346 -9.38 28.18 30.70
C GLU A 346 -7.96 27.61 30.58
N ASP A 347 -7.42 27.46 29.37
CA ASP A 347 -6.03 27.00 29.20
C ASP A 347 -4.98 28.06 29.55
N ARG A 348 -5.29 29.36 29.37
CA ARG A 348 -4.41 30.44 29.86
C ARG A 348 -4.17 30.38 31.37
N GLN A 349 -5.17 29.96 32.14
CA GLN A 349 -5.00 29.77 33.58
C GLN A 349 -4.16 28.54 33.90
N LYS A 350 -4.33 27.44 33.15
CA LYS A 350 -3.62 26.17 33.32
C LYS A 350 -2.11 26.29 33.03
N TYR A 351 -1.72 27.09 32.04
CA TYR A 351 -0.31 27.35 31.72
C TYR A 351 0.32 28.44 32.61
N GLN A 352 -0.46 29.41 33.12
CA GLN A 352 0.04 30.35 34.13
C GLN A 352 0.29 29.69 35.48
N THR A 353 -0.51 28.69 35.88
CA THR A 353 -0.33 27.99 37.16
C THR A 353 0.83 26.99 37.18
N LYS A 354 1.40 26.63 36.02
CA LYS A 354 2.59 25.76 35.94
C LYS A 354 3.93 26.51 35.88
N ARG A 355 3.97 27.84 36.06
CA ARG A 355 5.23 28.53 36.39
C ARG A 355 5.51 28.41 37.89
N SER A 356 6.26 27.38 38.26
CA SER A 356 6.89 27.24 39.58
C SER A 356 7.67 28.52 39.95
N PRO A 357 7.71 28.93 41.25
CA PRO A 357 8.41 30.13 41.72
C PRO A 357 9.94 30.15 41.54
N GLU A 358 10.55 29.10 40.99
CA GLU A 358 12.02 28.99 40.89
C GLU A 358 12.63 29.83 39.76
N SER A 359 11.86 30.24 38.75
CA SER A 359 12.38 31.08 37.64
C SER A 359 12.56 32.57 37.98
N LYS A 360 12.16 33.02 39.18
CA LYS A 360 12.36 34.41 39.63
C LYS A 360 13.66 34.64 40.40
N LYS A 361 14.45 33.61 40.69
CA LYS A 361 15.75 33.77 41.39
C LYS A 361 16.97 33.86 40.49
N GLU A 362 16.89 33.45 39.23
CA GLU A 362 18.06 33.51 38.32
C GLU A 362 18.26 34.86 37.62
N THR A 363 17.25 35.73 37.58
CA THR A 363 17.38 37.08 36.96
C THR A 363 17.90 38.17 37.90
N ALA A 364 18.14 37.87 39.19
CA ALA A 364 18.64 38.85 40.17
C ALA A 364 20.16 38.78 40.42
N TRP A 365 20.88 37.81 39.84
CA TRP A 365 22.32 37.60 40.08
C TRP A 365 23.22 37.92 38.88
N ALA A 366 22.69 38.58 37.85
CA ALA A 366 23.45 39.01 36.66
C ALA A 366 23.57 40.54 36.50
N MET A 367 23.12 41.35 37.47
CA MET A 367 23.20 42.82 37.42
C MET A 367 23.71 43.48 38.72
N SER A 368 24.74 42.90 39.36
CA SER A 368 25.58 43.67 40.30
C SER A 368 26.91 42.94 40.59
N ARG A 369 28.00 43.57 40.12
CA ARG A 369 29.44 43.26 40.23
C ARG A 369 30.06 42.40 39.15
#